data_AF-R4XC51-F1
#
_entry.id   AF-R4XC51-F1
#
_cell.length_a   1.000
_cell.length_b   1.000
_cell.length_c   1.000
_cell.angle_alpha   90.00
_cell.angle_beta   90.00
_cell.angle_gamma   90.00
#
_symmetry.space_group_name_H-M   'P 1'
#
loop_
_entity.id
_entity.type
_entity.pdbx_description
1 polymer ?
#
loop_
_entity_poly.entity_id
_entity_poly.type
_entity_poly.pdbx_seq_one_letter_code
_entity_poly.pdbx_strand_id
1 'polypeptide(L)'
;MVAQLLVDASNLTISSIDITECEEATFTMSMRSRITNTGPLAAHIDAMTVSMFAELPSSYTDPSQTSTLGAFAAVRLPALSIDPKGTDCIVTGQHITIKNAAQFDTFNRNLINQSELPVHISGSSTIRVMGLSCAVRYNKTVLLKGMEGLQITVLQTRRQSRNGNVSGIEVDVEVLNRSCVAMDMGRVHVGIHHESVVIAQLQASLRLLPGLNRVTWQGRMNVGGLLKSPKVGSAFLRRDLQGEKVGAVVVGERGEQTRWIDAVVKEMASPITMDSTLRDIYNSAK
;
A
#
# COMPACT_ATOMS: atom_id res chain seq x y z
N MET A 1 27.69 20.48 17.16
CA MET A 1 28.51 19.25 17.26
C MET A 1 28.58 18.61 15.87
N VAL A 2 29.76 18.28 15.35
CA VAL A 2 29.95 17.81 13.97
C VAL A 2 29.18 16.50 13.67
N ALA A 3 29.12 15.57 14.63
CA ALA A 3 28.37 14.32 14.46
C ALA A 3 26.87 14.55 14.20
N GLN A 4 26.25 15.52 14.88
CA GLN A 4 24.84 15.87 14.63
C GLN A 4 24.65 16.45 13.22
N LEU A 5 25.57 17.31 12.76
CA LEU A 5 25.50 17.90 11.43
C LEU A 5 25.62 16.84 10.32
N LEU A 6 26.44 15.81 10.51
CA LEU A 6 26.53 14.68 9.58
C LEU A 6 25.27 13.81 9.60
N VAL A 7 24.69 13.57 10.78
CA VAL A 7 23.39 12.89 10.88
C VAL A 7 22.34 13.70 10.14
N ASP A 8 22.24 15.01 10.36
CA ASP A 8 21.25 15.87 9.71
C ASP A 8 21.45 15.97 8.19
N ALA A 9 22.69 15.92 7.71
CA ALA A 9 23.02 15.91 6.27
C ALA A 9 22.87 14.55 5.58
N SER A 10 22.82 13.44 6.34
CA SER A 10 22.72 12.09 5.76
C SER A 10 21.40 11.86 5.01
N ASN A 11 21.42 11.00 4.00
CA ASN A 11 20.25 10.61 3.24
C ASN A 11 19.83 9.18 3.60
N LEU A 12 18.56 8.99 3.95
CA LEU A 12 17.95 7.69 4.14
C LEU A 12 16.98 7.43 2.98
N THR A 13 17.26 6.39 2.19
CA THR A 13 16.39 5.97 1.09
C THR A 13 15.83 4.60 1.40
N ILE A 14 14.51 4.47 1.39
CA ILE A 14 13.83 3.17 1.59
C ILE A 14 13.69 2.49 0.22
N SER A 15 14.14 1.25 0.15
CA SER A 15 14.12 0.44 -1.09
C SER A 15 12.99 -0.57 -1.12
N SER A 16 12.58 -1.08 0.04
CA SER A 16 11.45 -1.99 0.17
C SER A 16 10.87 -1.95 1.57
N ILE A 17 9.55 -2.05 1.67
CA ILE A 17 8.81 -2.35 2.90
C ILE A 17 7.94 -3.56 2.58
N ASP A 18 7.84 -4.51 3.50
CA ASP A 18 6.95 -5.67 3.40
C ASP A 18 6.12 -5.77 4.68
N ILE A 19 4.80 -5.70 4.52
CA ILE A 19 3.80 -5.74 5.60
C ILE A 19 3.02 -7.05 5.48
N THR A 20 3.05 -7.83 6.55
CA THR A 20 2.40 -9.14 6.65
C THR A 20 1.70 -9.30 7.99
N GLU A 21 0.93 -10.38 8.16
CA GLU A 21 0.31 -10.74 9.45
C GLU A 21 -0.49 -9.57 10.05
N CYS A 22 -1.34 -8.99 9.21
CA CYS A 22 -2.10 -7.80 9.54
C CYS A 22 -3.24 -8.12 10.51
N GLU A 23 -3.22 -7.49 11.68
CA GLU A 23 -4.31 -7.52 12.67
C GLU A 23 -4.84 -6.10 12.90
N GLU A 24 -5.89 -5.96 13.71
CA GLU A 24 -6.61 -4.68 13.88
C GLU A 24 -5.71 -3.56 14.43
N ALA A 25 -4.78 -3.89 15.31
CA ALA A 25 -3.89 -2.93 15.97
C ALA A 25 -2.40 -3.22 15.73
N THR A 26 -2.06 -4.25 14.96
CA THR A 26 -0.69 -4.72 14.80
C THR A 26 -0.45 -5.26 13.39
N PHE A 27 0.83 -5.33 13.00
CA PHE A 27 1.27 -6.01 11.78
C PHE A 27 2.75 -6.35 11.90
N THR A 28 3.22 -7.29 11.09
CA THR A 28 4.65 -7.60 10.95
C THR A 28 5.25 -6.81 9.80
N MET A 29 6.39 -6.15 10.03
CA MET A 29 7.07 -5.31 9.05
C MET A 29 8.51 -5.76 8.84
N SER A 30 8.90 -5.87 7.57
CA SER A 30 10.29 -5.91 7.14
C SER A 30 10.60 -4.68 6.29
N MET A 31 11.80 -4.12 6.40
CA MET A 31 12.20 -2.94 5.67
C MET A 31 13.67 -3.04 5.27
N ARG A 32 13.98 -2.64 4.03
CA ARG A 32 15.36 -2.41 3.59
C ARG A 32 15.52 -0.97 3.17
N SER A 33 16.55 -0.34 3.71
CA SER A 33 16.90 1.04 3.43
C SER A 33 18.40 1.19 3.26
N ARG A 34 18.82 2.28 2.63
CA ARG A 34 20.22 2.64 2.44
C ARG A 34 20.47 4.02 2.99
N ILE A 35 21.50 4.13 3.82
CA ILE A 35 21.98 5.38 4.41
C ILE A 35 23.21 5.82 3.61
N THR A 36 23.22 7.07 3.15
CA THR A 36 24.34 7.67 2.40
C THR A 36 24.63 9.08 2.90
N ASN A 37 25.70 9.70 2.39
CA ASN A 37 26.10 11.06 2.76
C ASN A 37 26.38 11.24 4.27
N THR A 38 26.97 10.23 4.91
CA THR A 38 27.25 10.18 6.36
C THR A 38 28.61 10.79 6.73
N GLY A 39 29.27 11.46 5.78
CA GLY A 39 30.61 12.01 5.94
C GLY A 39 31.73 11.01 5.59
N PRO A 40 33.00 11.47 5.66
CA PRO A 40 34.14 10.69 5.20
C PRO A 40 34.63 9.63 6.21
N LEU A 41 34.10 9.63 7.44
CA LEU A 41 34.57 8.78 8.51
C LEU A 41 33.62 7.61 8.74
N ALA A 42 34.19 6.41 8.93
CA ALA A 42 33.44 5.27 9.41
C ALA A 42 32.93 5.53 10.83
N ALA A 43 31.69 5.14 11.10
CA ALA A 43 31.02 5.38 12.36
C ALA A 43 30.22 4.14 12.78
N HIS A 44 29.99 3.96 14.08
CA HIS A 44 29.06 2.98 14.59
C HIS A 44 27.86 3.69 15.20
N ILE A 45 26.66 3.37 14.75
CA ILE A 45 25.40 3.88 15.31
C ILE A 45 24.80 2.77 16.17
N ASP A 46 24.55 3.07 17.45
CA ASP A 46 23.90 2.11 18.34
C ASP A 46 22.44 1.86 17.90
N ALA A 47 21.92 0.67 18.22
CA ALA A 47 20.53 0.33 17.97
C ALA A 47 19.59 1.35 18.63
N MET A 48 18.52 1.72 17.93
CA MET A 48 17.60 2.76 18.41
C MET A 48 16.15 2.44 18.04
N THR A 49 15.22 3.07 18.73
CA THR A 49 13.81 3.07 18.36
C THR A 49 13.48 4.42 17.74
N VAL A 50 12.86 4.40 16.56
CA VAL A 50 12.36 5.58 15.87
C VAL A 50 10.84 5.57 15.88
N SER A 51 10.24 6.72 16.14
CA SER A 51 8.80 6.98 16.02
C SER A 51 8.49 7.50 14.63
N MET A 52 7.40 7.01 14.02
CA MET A 52 6.96 7.39 12.68
C MET A 52 5.70 8.27 12.73
N PHE A 53 5.65 9.27 11.86
CA PHE A 53 4.56 10.24 11.76
C PHE A 53 4.14 10.41 10.31
N ALA A 54 2.83 10.44 10.05
CA ALA A 54 2.28 10.68 8.72
C ALA A 54 2.34 12.17 8.39
N GLU A 55 2.07 13.00 9.40
CA GLU A 55 2.18 14.45 9.36
C GLU A 55 2.94 14.92 10.61
N LEU A 56 3.75 15.97 10.48
CA LEU A 56 4.41 16.56 11.63
C LEU A 56 3.35 17.14 12.59
N PRO A 57 3.39 16.80 13.90
CA PRO A 57 2.56 17.46 14.88
C PRO A 57 2.78 18.97 14.86
N SER A 58 1.75 19.76 15.15
CA SER A 58 1.89 21.22 15.32
C SER A 58 2.84 21.60 16.47
N SER A 59 3.06 20.68 17.42
CA SER A 59 4.07 20.79 18.48
C SER A 59 5.50 20.46 18.03
N TYR A 60 5.68 19.98 16.80
CA TYR A 60 6.99 19.80 16.16
C TYR A 60 7.49 21.13 15.60
N THR A 61 7.56 22.15 16.46
CA THR A 61 8.12 23.47 16.14
C THR A 61 9.63 23.49 16.30
N ASP A 62 10.20 22.51 17.00
CA ASP A 62 11.63 22.37 17.21
C ASP A 62 12.14 21.00 16.72
N PRO A 63 12.80 20.93 15.55
CA PRO A 63 13.43 19.70 15.05
C PRO A 63 14.61 19.26 15.93
N SER A 64 14.97 20.03 16.96
CA SER A 64 15.88 19.57 17.99
C SER A 64 15.18 18.64 18.99
N GLN A 65 13.86 18.60 19.15
CA GLN A 65 13.22 17.74 20.16
C GLN A 65 12.70 16.42 19.59
N THR A 66 13.01 15.31 20.28
CA THR A 66 12.42 14.01 19.99
C THR A 66 10.98 14.01 20.51
N SER A 67 10.00 14.04 19.60
CA SER A 67 8.59 13.83 19.95
C SER A 67 8.21 12.38 19.72
N THR A 68 7.35 11.84 20.59
CA THR A 68 6.59 10.60 20.37
C THR A 68 5.08 10.85 20.33
N LEU A 69 4.65 12.08 20.62
CA LEU A 69 3.25 12.49 20.66
C LEU A 69 2.72 12.59 19.22
N GLY A 70 1.71 11.79 18.91
CA GLY A 70 1.13 11.72 17.56
C GLY A 70 1.80 10.70 16.64
N ALA A 71 2.79 9.94 17.10
CA ALA A 71 3.39 8.87 16.30
C ALA A 71 2.36 7.77 16.03
N PHE A 72 2.26 7.29 14.78
CA PHE A 72 1.38 6.17 14.45
C PHE A 72 2.03 4.81 14.71
N ALA A 73 3.34 4.72 14.63
CA ALA A 73 4.10 3.50 14.86
C ALA A 73 5.49 3.79 15.44
N ALA A 74 6.17 2.74 15.90
CA ALA A 74 7.58 2.80 16.27
C ALA A 74 8.33 1.58 15.72
N VAL A 75 9.52 1.82 15.19
CA VAL A 75 10.36 0.81 14.54
C VAL A 75 11.70 0.75 15.26
N ARG A 76 12.24 -0.44 15.45
CA ARG A 76 13.56 -0.64 16.07
C ARG A 76 14.58 -0.83 14.96
N LEU A 77 15.48 0.13 14.84
CA LEU A 77 16.61 0.05 13.94
C LEU A 77 17.75 -0.72 14.64
N PRO A 78 18.42 -1.64 13.94
CA PRO A 78 19.57 -2.35 14.48
C PRO A 78 20.76 -1.40 14.66
N ALA A 79 21.79 -1.86 15.36
CA ALA A 79 23.07 -1.16 15.36
C ALA A 79 23.70 -1.26 13.96
N LEU A 80 24.31 -0.16 13.49
CA LEU A 80 24.83 -0.05 12.13
C LEU A 80 26.29 0.36 12.14
N SER A 81 27.07 -0.27 11.27
CA SER A 81 28.43 0.18 10.97
C SER A 81 28.40 0.95 9.64
N ILE A 82 28.59 2.25 9.75
CA ILE A 82 28.50 3.20 8.66
C ILE A 82 29.77 3.19 7.82
N ASP A 83 29.61 2.92 6.54
CA ASP A 83 30.63 3.05 5.50
C ASP A 83 30.41 4.37 4.77
N PRO A 84 31.46 5.18 4.51
CA PRO A 84 31.36 6.40 3.71
C PRO A 84 30.75 6.20 2.30
N LYS A 85 30.81 4.99 1.73
CA LYS A 85 30.18 4.62 0.45
C LYS A 85 28.68 4.28 0.57
N GLY A 86 28.18 4.27 1.79
CA GLY A 86 26.79 3.99 2.13
C GLY A 86 26.62 2.62 2.80
N THR A 87 25.60 2.54 3.64
CA THR A 87 25.30 1.38 4.49
C THR A 87 23.86 0.97 4.35
N ASP A 88 23.61 -0.32 4.18
CA ASP A 88 22.26 -0.87 4.21
C ASP A 88 21.78 -1.06 5.65
N CYS A 89 20.56 -0.64 5.92
CA CYS A 89 19.84 -0.88 7.16
C CYS A 89 18.65 -1.79 6.87
N ILE A 90 18.68 -2.97 7.47
CA ILE A 90 17.69 -4.04 7.26
C ILE A 90 16.96 -4.29 8.59
N VAL A 91 15.65 -4.15 8.56
CA VAL A 91 14.73 -4.56 9.63
C VAL A 91 13.98 -5.77 9.13
N THR A 92 13.93 -6.85 9.91
CA THR A 92 13.34 -8.12 9.48
C THR A 92 12.29 -8.57 10.49
N GLY A 93 11.06 -8.80 10.03
CA GLY A 93 10.01 -9.45 10.81
C GLY A 93 9.68 -8.76 12.13
N GLN A 94 9.73 -7.42 12.17
CA GLN A 94 9.42 -6.69 13.39
C GLN A 94 7.90 -6.58 13.58
N HIS A 95 7.41 -6.98 14.75
CA HIS A 95 6.02 -6.73 15.12
C HIS A 95 5.81 -5.25 15.49
N ILE A 96 4.91 -4.59 14.78
CA ILE A 96 4.62 -3.16 14.91
C ILE A 96 3.22 -3.00 15.50
N THR A 97 3.09 -2.15 16.51
CA THR A 97 1.80 -1.74 17.08
C THR A 97 1.39 -0.37 16.56
N ILE A 98 0.14 -0.27 16.11
CA ILE A 98 -0.49 0.98 15.70
C ILE A 98 -0.85 1.77 16.96
N LYS A 99 -0.11 2.85 17.22
CA LYS A 99 -0.29 3.71 18.40
C LYS A 99 -1.33 4.80 18.20
N ASN A 100 -1.55 5.22 16.95
CA ASN A 100 -2.52 6.24 16.59
C ASN A 100 -3.17 5.86 15.25
N ALA A 101 -4.38 5.32 15.32
CA ALA A 101 -5.13 4.87 14.16
C ALA A 101 -5.41 6.01 13.16
N ALA A 102 -5.75 7.21 13.63
CA ALA A 102 -6.06 8.33 12.74
C ALA A 102 -4.84 8.78 11.91
N GLN A 103 -3.66 8.84 12.53
CA GLN A 103 -2.41 9.13 11.82
C GLN A 103 -2.01 7.98 10.89
N PHE A 104 -2.27 6.73 11.28
CA PHE A 104 -2.03 5.56 10.42
C PHE A 104 -2.95 5.55 9.20
N ASP A 105 -4.23 5.89 9.36
CA ASP A 105 -5.20 6.02 8.26
C ASP A 105 -4.79 7.14 7.30
N THR A 106 -4.29 8.26 7.83
CA THR A 106 -3.72 9.34 7.01
C THR A 106 -2.49 8.86 6.24
N PHE A 107 -1.58 8.12 6.88
CA PHE A 107 -0.43 7.51 6.20
C PHE A 107 -0.87 6.60 5.05
N ASN A 108 -1.81 5.69 5.31
CA ASN A 108 -2.32 4.74 4.31
C ASN A 108 -3.02 5.46 3.14
N ARG A 109 -3.88 6.43 3.42
CA ARG A 109 -4.56 7.24 2.40
C ARG A 109 -3.55 7.98 1.52
N ASN A 110 -2.53 8.59 2.13
CA ASN A 110 -1.50 9.30 1.40
C ASN A 110 -0.64 8.34 0.57
N LEU A 111 -0.31 7.15 1.09
CA LEU A 111 0.46 6.13 0.38
C LEU A 111 -0.26 5.70 -0.92
N ILE A 112 -1.58 5.56 -0.88
CA ILE A 112 -2.38 5.16 -2.04
C ILE A 112 -2.49 6.31 -3.03
N ASN A 113 -2.84 7.51 -2.56
CA ASN A 113 -3.28 8.60 -3.44
C ASN A 113 -2.15 9.51 -3.95
N GLN A 114 -0.99 9.53 -3.29
CA GLN A 114 0.12 10.41 -3.66
C GLN A 114 1.17 9.65 -4.49
N SER A 115 1.94 10.37 -5.30
CA SER A 115 3.12 9.85 -6.01
C SER A 115 4.31 9.68 -5.08
N GLU A 116 4.45 10.61 -4.14
CA GLU A 116 5.48 10.61 -3.13
C GLU A 116 4.87 11.07 -1.80
N LEU A 117 5.23 10.37 -0.73
CA LEU A 117 4.73 10.58 0.62
C LEU A 117 5.92 10.88 1.55
N PRO A 118 6.00 12.08 2.14
CA PRO A 118 6.96 12.34 3.20
C PRO A 118 6.55 11.60 4.47
N VAL A 119 7.44 10.77 4.99
CA VAL A 119 7.29 10.10 6.29
C VAL A 119 8.32 10.67 7.24
N HIS A 120 7.86 11.19 8.36
CA HIS A 120 8.75 11.75 9.35
C HIS A 120 9.11 10.69 10.38
N ILE A 121 10.40 10.61 10.71
CA ILE A 121 10.93 9.71 11.71
C ILE A 121 11.74 10.51 12.73
N SER A 122 11.53 10.20 14.01
CA SER A 122 12.16 10.87 15.15
C SER A 122 12.67 9.83 16.14
N GLY A 123 13.91 9.99 16.59
CA GLY A 123 14.55 9.10 17.55
C GLY A 123 15.84 9.68 18.12
N SER A 124 16.52 8.90 18.95
CA SER A 124 17.82 9.25 19.53
C SER A 124 18.73 8.03 19.55
N SER A 125 20.01 8.23 19.27
CA SER A 125 21.02 7.18 19.36
C SER A 125 22.36 7.74 19.82
N THR A 126 23.34 6.87 20.01
CA THR A 126 24.74 7.23 20.21
C THR A 126 25.54 6.82 18.98
N ILE A 127 26.35 7.74 18.48
CA ILE A 127 27.30 7.48 17.41
C ILE A 127 28.70 7.38 18.01
N ARG A 128 29.45 6.35 17.60
CA ARG A 128 30.85 6.16 17.96
C ARG A 128 31.74 6.32 16.74
N VAL A 129 32.71 7.23 16.81
CA VAL A 129 33.70 7.48 15.76
C VAL A 129 35.06 7.60 16.41
N MET A 130 36.04 6.79 15.98
CA MET A 130 37.43 6.85 16.46
C MET A 130 37.56 6.84 18.00
N GLY A 131 36.74 6.04 18.68
CA GLY A 131 36.74 5.93 20.15
C GLY A 131 35.96 7.02 20.89
N LEU A 132 35.47 8.05 20.21
CA LEU A 132 34.60 9.07 20.80
C LEU A 132 33.13 8.66 20.66
N SER A 133 32.34 8.87 21.71
CA SER A 133 30.89 8.66 21.71
C SER A 133 30.16 9.99 21.75
N CYS A 134 29.14 10.14 20.92
CA CYS A 134 28.32 11.34 20.84
C CYS A 134 26.85 10.96 20.77
N ALA A 135 26.03 11.50 21.67
CA ALA A 135 24.58 11.37 21.58
C ALA A 135 24.07 12.22 20.41
N VAL A 136 23.25 11.62 19.55
CA VAL A 136 22.65 12.28 18.39
C VAL A 136 21.14 12.09 18.38
N ARG A 137 20.47 13.03 17.73
CA ARG A 137 19.04 12.96 17.45
C ARG A 137 18.85 12.60 15.99
N TYR A 138 17.94 11.66 15.75
CA TYR A 138 17.64 11.15 14.42
C TYR A 138 16.28 11.67 13.98
N ASN A 139 16.27 12.86 13.40
CA ASN A 139 15.08 13.53 12.90
C ASN A 139 15.18 13.64 11.39
N LYS A 140 14.41 12.80 10.69
CA LYS A 140 14.49 12.69 9.24
C LYS A 140 13.10 12.71 8.62
N THR A 141 13.04 13.28 7.42
CA THR A 141 11.91 13.11 6.52
C THR A 141 12.38 12.17 5.42
N VAL A 142 11.75 11.01 5.33
CA VAL A 142 12.02 10.02 4.29
C VAL A 142 10.93 10.11 3.25
N LEU A 143 11.31 10.22 1.99
CA LEU A 143 10.36 10.24 0.90
C LEU A 143 10.07 8.81 0.47
N LEU A 144 8.84 8.35 0.68
CA LEU A 144 8.36 7.08 0.15
C LEU A 144 7.71 7.31 -1.20
N LYS A 145 7.95 6.41 -2.15
CA LYS A 145 7.17 6.37 -3.38
C LYS A 145 5.78 5.82 -3.06
N GLY A 146 4.74 6.58 -3.38
CA GLY A 146 3.35 6.17 -3.25
C GLY A 146 2.86 5.35 -4.44
N MET A 147 1.56 5.04 -4.45
CA MET A 147 0.96 4.17 -5.46
C MET A 147 0.41 4.95 -6.67
N GLU A 148 0.16 6.26 -6.56
CA GLU A 148 -0.51 7.10 -7.58
C GLU A 148 -1.91 6.60 -7.96
N GLY A 149 -2.64 6.10 -6.96
CA GLY A 149 -3.85 5.32 -7.15
C GLY A 149 -3.53 3.90 -7.64
N LEU A 150 -4.37 2.93 -7.27
CA LEU A 150 -4.21 1.57 -7.75
C LEU A 150 -4.76 1.46 -9.17
N GLN A 151 -3.86 1.28 -10.13
CA GLN A 151 -4.23 1.10 -11.54
C GLN A 151 -4.57 -0.37 -11.79
N ILE A 152 -5.79 -0.61 -12.25
CA ILE A 152 -6.31 -1.94 -12.52
C ILE A 152 -6.58 -2.06 -14.02
N THR A 153 -6.14 -3.15 -14.62
CA THR A 153 -6.43 -3.49 -16.02
C THR A 153 -7.12 -4.84 -16.06
N VAL A 154 -8.28 -4.91 -16.70
CA VAL A 154 -8.97 -6.19 -16.94
C VAL A 154 -8.29 -6.86 -18.13
N LEU A 155 -7.82 -8.09 -17.93
CA LEU A 155 -7.19 -8.90 -18.98
C LEU A 155 -8.21 -9.79 -19.68
N GLN A 156 -9.02 -10.48 -18.89
CA GLN A 156 -9.98 -11.46 -19.40
C GLN A 156 -11.11 -11.67 -18.41
N THR A 157 -12.33 -11.91 -18.92
CA THR A 157 -13.45 -12.39 -18.12
C THR A 157 -13.88 -13.77 -18.58
N ARG A 158 -14.11 -14.67 -17.63
CA ARG A 158 -14.46 -16.08 -17.86
C ARG A 158 -15.66 -16.47 -17.03
N ARG A 159 -16.43 -17.44 -17.53
CA ARG A 159 -17.49 -18.07 -16.75
C ARG A 159 -16.89 -19.02 -15.73
N GLN A 160 -17.36 -18.95 -14.49
CA GLN A 160 -17.10 -19.99 -13.50
C GLN A 160 -18.18 -21.08 -13.60
N SER A 161 -17.75 -22.34 -13.75
CA SER A 161 -18.65 -23.49 -13.81
C SER A 161 -18.26 -24.50 -12.74
N ARG A 162 -19.26 -25.00 -11.99
CA ARG A 162 -19.08 -26.09 -11.02
C ARG A 162 -20.04 -27.21 -11.37
N ASN A 163 -19.51 -28.40 -11.66
CA ASN A 163 -20.27 -29.58 -12.09
C ASN A 163 -21.18 -29.30 -13.31
N GLY A 164 -20.72 -28.47 -14.27
CA GLY A 164 -21.49 -28.10 -15.47
C GLY A 164 -22.46 -26.93 -15.30
N ASN A 165 -22.73 -26.48 -14.07
CA ASN A 165 -23.62 -25.35 -13.80
C ASN A 165 -22.86 -24.03 -13.67
N VAL A 166 -23.40 -22.94 -14.23
CA VAL A 166 -22.86 -21.57 -14.02
C VAL A 166 -22.89 -21.28 -12.52
N SER A 167 -21.74 -21.05 -11.89
CA SER A 167 -21.65 -20.69 -10.47
C SER A 167 -21.29 -19.23 -10.23
N GLY A 168 -20.70 -18.57 -11.22
CA GLY A 168 -20.19 -17.20 -11.12
C GLY A 168 -19.37 -16.77 -12.34
N ILE A 169 -18.53 -15.76 -12.13
CA ILE A 169 -17.56 -15.24 -13.10
C ILE A 169 -16.17 -15.17 -12.46
N GLU A 170 -15.15 -15.29 -13.30
CA GLU A 170 -13.76 -15.04 -12.97
C GLU A 170 -13.25 -13.89 -13.84
N VAL A 171 -12.55 -12.93 -13.24
CA VAL A 171 -11.99 -11.77 -13.93
C VAL A 171 -10.50 -11.74 -13.63
N ASP A 172 -9.69 -11.98 -14.67
CA ASP A 172 -8.25 -11.86 -14.59
C ASP A 172 -7.88 -10.38 -14.72
N VAL A 173 -7.19 -9.85 -13.72
CA VAL A 173 -6.78 -8.45 -13.67
C VAL A 173 -5.29 -8.31 -13.41
N GLU A 174 -4.75 -7.19 -13.87
CA GLU A 174 -3.45 -6.68 -13.49
C GLU A 174 -3.61 -5.47 -12.58
N VAL A 175 -3.02 -5.53 -11.39
CA VAL A 175 -2.99 -4.44 -10.41
C VAL A 175 -1.57 -3.91 -10.30
N LEU A 176 -1.35 -2.67 -10.71
CA LEU A 176 -0.04 -2.02 -10.66
C LEU A 176 0.15 -1.30 -9.32
N ASN A 177 1.18 -1.72 -8.58
CA ASN A 177 1.67 -1.04 -7.39
C ASN A 177 2.99 -0.32 -7.73
N ARG A 178 2.95 1.01 -7.79
CA ARG A 178 4.13 1.82 -8.12
C ARG A 178 5.05 2.06 -6.93
N SER A 179 4.58 1.77 -5.72
CA SER A 179 5.31 1.98 -4.47
C SER A 179 6.38 0.89 -4.24
N CYS A 180 7.24 1.13 -3.25
CA CYS A 180 8.16 0.11 -2.73
C CYS A 180 7.55 -0.72 -1.59
N VAL A 181 6.24 -0.59 -1.33
CA VAL A 181 5.55 -1.25 -0.21
C VAL A 181 4.84 -2.49 -0.74
N ALA A 182 5.25 -3.67 -0.25
CA ALA A 182 4.51 -4.90 -0.34
C ALA A 182 3.54 -5.00 0.86
N MET A 183 2.32 -5.48 0.63
CA MET A 183 1.31 -5.61 1.67
C MET A 183 0.43 -6.83 1.43
N ASP A 184 0.24 -7.64 2.47
CA ASP A 184 -0.81 -8.65 2.50
C ASP A 184 -2.15 -7.99 2.87
N MET A 185 -3.08 -7.96 1.92
CA MET A 185 -4.41 -7.36 2.09
C MET A 185 -5.46 -8.41 2.43
N GLY A 186 -5.09 -9.70 2.54
CA GLY A 186 -6.04 -10.78 2.78
C GLY A 186 -7.08 -10.89 1.67
N ARG A 187 -8.33 -11.20 2.03
CA ARG A 187 -9.44 -11.37 1.08
C ARG A 187 -10.11 -10.03 0.77
N VAL A 188 -9.70 -9.40 -0.32
CA VAL A 188 -10.32 -8.15 -0.78
C VAL A 188 -11.64 -8.40 -1.49
N HIS A 189 -12.59 -7.50 -1.28
CA HIS A 189 -13.88 -7.47 -1.98
C HIS A 189 -13.91 -6.23 -2.87
N VAL A 190 -14.41 -6.36 -4.09
CA VAL A 190 -14.49 -5.27 -5.05
C VAL A 190 -15.80 -5.33 -5.83
N GLY A 191 -16.37 -4.15 -6.07
CA GLY A 191 -17.49 -3.95 -6.97
C GLY A 191 -17.00 -3.41 -8.32
N ILE A 192 -17.56 -3.90 -9.41
CA ILE A 192 -17.42 -3.27 -10.72
C ILE A 192 -18.67 -2.41 -10.95
N HIS A 193 -18.48 -1.11 -11.12
CA HIS A 193 -19.54 -0.12 -11.31
C HIS A 193 -19.52 0.43 -12.72
N HIS A 194 -20.68 0.57 -13.34
CA HIS A 194 -20.86 1.42 -14.52
C HIS A 194 -21.92 2.45 -14.19
N GLU A 195 -21.50 3.72 -14.21
CA GLU A 195 -22.27 4.83 -13.67
C GLU A 195 -22.71 4.53 -12.21
N SER A 196 -24.00 4.55 -11.91
CA SER A 196 -24.54 4.28 -10.57
C SER A 196 -24.89 2.81 -10.32
N VAL A 197 -24.62 1.91 -11.27
CA VAL A 197 -25.04 0.50 -11.20
C VAL A 197 -23.85 -0.42 -10.94
N VAL A 198 -23.98 -1.26 -9.92
CA VAL A 198 -23.05 -2.38 -9.68
C VAL A 198 -23.32 -3.47 -10.72
N ILE A 199 -22.33 -3.76 -11.57
CA ILE A 199 -22.38 -4.81 -12.59
C ILE A 199 -21.99 -6.16 -12.00
N ALA A 200 -20.97 -6.19 -11.14
CA ALA A 200 -20.45 -7.41 -10.55
C ALA A 200 -19.88 -7.13 -9.17
N GLN A 201 -19.94 -8.16 -8.32
CA GLN A 201 -19.26 -8.20 -7.03
C GLN A 201 -18.28 -9.36 -7.06
N LEU A 202 -17.02 -9.07 -6.77
CA LEU A 202 -15.91 -9.99 -6.87
C LEU A 202 -15.07 -9.97 -5.59
N GLN A 203 -14.29 -11.01 -5.41
CA GLN A 203 -13.35 -11.14 -4.31
C GLN A 203 -12.11 -11.93 -4.73
N ALA A 204 -10.98 -11.68 -4.08
CA ALA A 204 -9.80 -12.52 -4.17
C ALA A 204 -8.91 -12.34 -2.94
N SER A 205 -8.02 -13.30 -2.71
CA SER A 205 -6.87 -13.06 -1.84
C SER A 205 -5.85 -12.22 -2.59
N LEU A 206 -5.44 -11.09 -2.00
CA LEU A 206 -4.52 -10.14 -2.63
C LEU A 206 -3.33 -9.89 -1.71
N ARG A 207 -2.15 -10.30 -2.17
CA ARG A 207 -0.89 -9.75 -1.69
C ARG A 207 -0.36 -8.81 -2.75
N LEU A 208 -0.34 -7.53 -2.42
CA LEU A 208 0.12 -6.50 -3.33
C LEU A 208 1.64 -6.39 -3.24
N LEU A 209 2.36 -6.80 -4.27
CA LEU A 209 3.81 -6.65 -4.39
C LEU A 209 4.16 -5.40 -5.21
N PRO A 210 5.35 -4.80 -5.06
CA PRO A 210 5.84 -3.77 -5.96
C PRO A 210 5.82 -4.24 -7.42
N GLY A 211 5.34 -3.39 -8.32
CA GLY A 211 5.18 -3.69 -9.73
C GLY A 211 3.81 -4.27 -10.08
N LEU A 212 3.77 -5.12 -11.10
CA LEU A 212 2.54 -5.65 -11.69
C LEU A 212 2.12 -6.94 -10.98
N ASN A 213 0.89 -6.96 -10.45
CA ASN A 213 0.32 -8.11 -9.76
C ASN A 213 -0.80 -8.70 -10.62
N ARG A 214 -0.69 -9.98 -10.98
CA ARG A 214 -1.76 -10.70 -11.68
C ARG A 214 -2.64 -11.43 -10.67
N VAL A 215 -3.94 -11.17 -10.74
CA VAL A 215 -4.91 -11.69 -9.77
C VAL A 215 -6.16 -12.12 -10.52
N THR A 216 -6.69 -13.28 -10.15
CA THR A 216 -8.01 -13.72 -10.63
C THR A 216 -9.05 -13.41 -9.56
N TRP A 217 -9.94 -12.49 -9.87
CA TRP A 217 -11.09 -12.16 -9.03
C TRP A 217 -12.26 -13.07 -9.34
N GLN A 218 -12.93 -13.57 -8.30
CA GLN A 218 -14.06 -14.48 -8.47
C GLN A 218 -15.31 -13.87 -7.84
N GLY A 219 -16.45 -14.05 -8.48
CA GLY A 219 -17.70 -13.60 -7.90
C GLY A 219 -18.87 -13.74 -8.84
N ARG A 220 -19.80 -12.78 -8.79
CA ARG A 220 -21.07 -12.87 -9.51
C ARG A 220 -21.44 -11.55 -10.16
N MET A 221 -22.08 -11.66 -11.30
CA MET A 221 -22.78 -10.52 -11.90
C MET A 221 -24.03 -10.17 -11.09
N ASN A 222 -24.26 -8.89 -10.90
CA ASN A 222 -25.45 -8.35 -10.27
C ASN A 222 -26.54 -8.08 -11.32
N VAL A 223 -27.05 -9.17 -11.91
CA VAL A 223 -28.10 -9.10 -12.94
C VAL A 223 -29.36 -8.40 -12.41
N GLY A 224 -29.72 -8.64 -11.14
CA GLY A 224 -30.85 -7.97 -10.50
C GLY A 224 -30.67 -6.45 -10.42
N GLY A 225 -29.45 -5.97 -10.13
CA GLY A 225 -29.11 -4.54 -10.14
C GLY A 225 -29.21 -3.94 -11.53
N LEU A 226 -28.69 -4.63 -12.54
CA LEU A 226 -28.78 -4.20 -13.95
C LEU A 226 -30.25 -4.07 -14.42
N LEU A 227 -31.11 -5.02 -14.04
CA LEU A 227 -32.54 -5.00 -14.41
C LEU A 227 -33.34 -3.90 -13.69
N LYS A 228 -32.95 -3.55 -12.45
CA LYS A 228 -33.59 -2.47 -11.67
C LYS A 228 -33.25 -1.07 -12.18
N SER A 229 -32.25 -0.93 -13.05
CA SER A 229 -31.86 0.34 -13.68
C SER A 229 -32.00 0.23 -15.20
N PRO A 230 -33.23 0.23 -15.76
CA PRO A 230 -33.46 -0.20 -17.15
C PRO A 230 -32.67 0.59 -18.18
N LYS A 231 -32.50 1.91 -17.99
CA LYS A 231 -31.75 2.76 -18.92
C LYS A 231 -30.26 2.39 -18.95
N VAL A 232 -29.61 2.40 -17.79
CA VAL A 232 -28.16 2.17 -17.67
C VAL A 232 -27.82 0.69 -17.91
N GLY A 233 -28.61 -0.23 -17.34
CA GLY A 233 -28.43 -1.66 -17.47
C GLY A 233 -28.63 -2.15 -18.90
N SER A 234 -29.70 -1.75 -19.59
CA SER A 234 -29.90 -2.17 -20.99
C SER A 234 -28.85 -1.57 -21.93
N ALA A 235 -28.43 -0.33 -21.71
CA ALA A 235 -27.36 0.29 -22.48
C ALA A 235 -26.00 -0.39 -22.25
N PHE A 236 -25.71 -0.82 -21.03
CA PHE A 236 -24.55 -1.65 -20.72
C PHE A 236 -24.61 -2.99 -21.46
N LEU A 237 -25.69 -3.76 -21.24
CA LEU A 237 -25.88 -5.10 -21.81
C LEU A 237 -25.77 -5.06 -23.34
N ARG A 238 -26.42 -4.08 -23.99
CA ARG A 238 -26.39 -3.96 -25.46
C ARG A 238 -24.99 -3.74 -25.98
N ARG A 239 -24.24 -2.80 -25.40
CA ARG A 239 -22.88 -2.43 -25.83
C ARG A 239 -21.90 -3.58 -25.60
N ASP A 240 -21.92 -4.16 -24.40
CA ASP A 240 -21.01 -5.25 -24.04
C ASP A 240 -21.29 -6.54 -24.85
N LEU A 241 -22.56 -6.87 -25.16
CA LEU A 241 -22.91 -7.97 -26.07
C LEU A 241 -22.50 -7.71 -27.52
N GLN A 242 -22.48 -6.45 -27.95
CA GLN A 242 -21.99 -6.04 -29.28
C GLN A 242 -20.46 -6.04 -29.36
N GLY A 243 -19.75 -6.26 -28.23
CA GLY A 243 -18.30 -6.16 -28.14
C GLY A 243 -17.80 -4.72 -28.19
N GLU A 244 -18.64 -3.76 -27.82
CA GLU A 244 -18.20 -2.38 -27.64
C GLU A 244 -17.49 -2.24 -26.29
N LYS A 245 -16.48 -1.36 -26.27
CA LYS A 245 -15.76 -1.01 -25.04
C LYS A 245 -16.67 -0.20 -24.12
N VAL A 246 -16.86 -0.66 -22.90
CA VAL A 246 -17.67 0.03 -21.88
C VAL A 246 -16.77 0.47 -20.73
N GLY A 247 -16.78 1.75 -20.41
CA GLY A 247 -16.08 2.28 -19.24
C GLY A 247 -16.75 1.80 -17.97
N ALA A 248 -15.97 1.35 -17.00
CA ALA A 248 -16.42 0.98 -15.67
C ALA A 248 -15.39 1.43 -14.63
N VAL A 249 -15.72 1.30 -13.35
CA VAL A 249 -14.83 1.63 -12.25
C VAL A 249 -14.82 0.45 -11.30
N VAL A 250 -13.63 -0.02 -10.95
CA VAL A 250 -13.46 -0.94 -9.83
C VAL A 250 -13.43 -0.13 -8.56
N VAL A 251 -14.31 -0.47 -7.62
CA VAL A 251 -14.41 0.15 -6.30
C VAL A 251 -14.16 -0.93 -5.25
N GLY A 252 -13.28 -0.65 -4.29
CA GLY A 252 -13.12 -1.55 -3.15
C GLY A 252 -14.33 -1.55 -2.22
N GLU A 253 -14.76 -2.72 -1.81
CA GLU A 253 -15.86 -2.94 -0.89
C GLU A 253 -15.33 -3.41 0.48
N ARG A 254 -16.16 -3.27 1.51
CA ARG A 254 -15.84 -3.77 2.85
C ARG A 254 -15.76 -5.30 2.82
N GLY A 255 -14.68 -5.86 3.35
CA GLY A 255 -14.48 -7.31 3.41
C GLY A 255 -14.44 -7.87 4.83
N GLU A 256 -13.78 -9.01 4.97
CA GLU A 256 -13.57 -9.73 6.25
C GLU A 256 -12.23 -9.36 6.93
N GLN A 257 -11.42 -8.51 6.30
CA GLN A 257 -10.13 -8.02 6.80
C GLN A 257 -10.23 -7.03 7.97
N THR A 258 -9.07 -6.58 8.45
CA THR A 258 -8.94 -5.51 9.45
C THR A 258 -9.51 -4.18 8.94
N ARG A 259 -9.94 -3.31 9.84
CA ARG A 259 -10.59 -2.03 9.46
C ARG A 259 -9.69 -1.11 8.66
N TRP A 260 -8.40 -1.11 8.94
CA TRP A 260 -7.45 -0.26 8.24
C TRP A 260 -7.12 -0.81 6.84
N ILE A 261 -7.12 -2.14 6.64
CA ILE A 261 -7.06 -2.72 5.28
C ILE A 261 -8.35 -2.41 4.53
N ASP A 262 -9.52 -2.50 5.17
CA ASP A 262 -10.79 -2.07 4.58
C ASP A 262 -10.74 -0.61 4.10
N ALA A 263 -10.11 0.28 4.88
CA ALA A 263 -9.92 1.67 4.49
C ALA A 263 -9.03 1.78 3.24
N VAL A 264 -7.90 1.07 3.20
CA VAL A 264 -7.01 0.98 2.03
C VAL A 264 -7.77 0.46 0.80
N VAL A 265 -8.55 -0.61 0.98
CA VAL A 265 -9.36 -1.23 -0.08
C VAL A 265 -10.37 -0.23 -0.63
N LYS A 266 -11.08 0.52 0.22
CA LYS A 266 -12.08 1.51 -0.21
C LYS A 266 -11.50 2.69 -0.99
N GLU A 267 -10.23 3.01 -0.79
CA GLU A 267 -9.52 4.01 -1.62
C GLU A 267 -9.22 3.48 -3.03
N MET A 268 -9.40 2.16 -3.29
CA MET A 268 -9.36 1.64 -4.66
C MET A 268 -10.54 2.16 -5.46
N ALA A 269 -10.26 3.13 -6.32
CA ALA A 269 -11.16 3.61 -7.35
C ALA A 269 -10.38 3.67 -8.68
N SER A 270 -10.53 2.63 -9.51
CA SER A 270 -9.74 2.50 -10.74
C SER A 270 -10.65 2.46 -11.97
N PRO A 271 -10.53 3.41 -12.91
CA PRO A 271 -11.26 3.33 -14.16
C PRO A 271 -10.72 2.16 -14.98
N ILE A 272 -11.62 1.29 -15.42
CA ILE A 272 -11.34 0.15 -16.28
C ILE A 272 -12.14 0.27 -17.58
N THR A 273 -11.66 -0.41 -18.61
CA THR A 273 -12.43 -0.64 -19.82
C THR A 273 -12.80 -2.11 -19.87
N MET A 274 -14.10 -2.39 -19.91
CA MET A 274 -14.64 -3.71 -20.14
C MET A 274 -14.79 -3.91 -21.65
N ASP A 275 -14.32 -5.05 -22.16
CA ASP A 275 -14.49 -5.45 -23.55
C ASP A 275 -15.13 -6.83 -23.55
N SER A 276 -16.31 -6.94 -24.19
CA SER A 276 -16.94 -8.22 -24.51
C SER A 276 -17.20 -9.15 -23.31
N THR A 277 -17.44 -8.62 -22.10
CA THR A 277 -17.50 -9.38 -20.85
C THR A 277 -18.57 -10.48 -20.85
N LEU A 278 -19.82 -10.10 -21.13
CA LEU A 278 -20.97 -11.01 -21.24
C LEU A 278 -20.89 -11.85 -22.49
N ARG A 279 -20.32 -11.31 -23.56
CA ARG A 279 -20.09 -12.05 -24.80
C ARG A 279 -19.10 -13.19 -24.57
N ASP A 280 -18.05 -12.97 -23.78
CA ASP A 280 -17.04 -13.96 -23.41
C ASP A 280 -17.62 -14.99 -22.44
N ILE A 281 -18.45 -14.56 -21.48
CA ILE A 281 -19.22 -15.47 -20.62
C ILE A 281 -20.19 -16.33 -21.45
N TYR A 282 -20.85 -15.75 -22.46
CA TYR A 282 -21.77 -16.46 -23.34
C TYR A 282 -21.04 -17.43 -24.28
N ASN A 283 -19.92 -17.01 -24.86
CA ASN A 283 -19.13 -17.84 -25.78
C ASN A 283 -18.42 -18.98 -25.06
N SER A 284 -17.96 -18.78 -23.82
CA SER A 284 -17.40 -19.85 -22.98
C SER A 284 -18.45 -20.87 -22.50
N ALA A 285 -19.73 -20.67 -22.80
CA ALA A 285 -20.81 -21.61 -22.51
C ALA A 285 -21.10 -22.60 -23.65
N LYS A 286 -20.48 -22.42 -24.83
CA LYS A 286 -20.54 -23.35 -25.96
C LYS A 286 -19.31 -24.26 -25.96
#